data_AF-A0A8E2VKW7-F1
#
_entry.id   AF-A0A8E2VKW7-F1
#
_cell.length_a   1.000
_cell.length_b   1.000
_cell.length_c   1.000
_cell.angle_alpha   90.00
_cell.angle_beta   90.00
_cell.angle_gamma   90.00
#
_symmetry.space_group_name_H-M   'P 1'
#
loop_
_entity.id
_entity.type
_entity.pdbx_description
1 polymer ?
#
loop_
_entity_poly.entity_id
_entity_poly.type
_entity_poly.pdbx_seq_one_letter_code
_entity_poly.pdbx_strand_id
1 'polypeptide(L)'
;MVEYIDLPPEAAKLIQRQYDIDRADAVPKAPVSCFRYRGVQIESRRAVMAELDTMRRIIDAMPELMARRLETIWCDSNAGACYTVTIQPGLFVPDLRWAIADAVIEAGGGHNGIMIEADGGNGCNIDPNWGEPC
;
A
#
# COMPACT_ATOMS: atom_id res chain seq x y z
N MET A 1 -14.99 23.62 -32.09
CA MET A 1 -16.31 24.12 -31.63
C MET A 1 -16.80 23.09 -30.62
N VAL A 2 -16.90 23.44 -29.34
CA VAL A 2 -17.33 22.52 -28.28
C VAL A 2 -18.82 22.76 -28.08
N GLU A 3 -19.65 21.75 -28.35
CA GLU A 3 -21.08 21.81 -28.05
C GLU A 3 -21.28 21.64 -26.54
N TYR A 4 -21.88 22.65 -25.92
CA TYR A 4 -22.35 22.55 -24.55
C TYR A 4 -23.73 21.91 -24.58
N ILE A 5 -23.82 20.69 -24.05
CA ILE A 5 -25.09 20.00 -23.86
C ILE A 5 -25.67 20.50 -22.54
N ASP A 6 -26.80 21.21 -22.61
CA ASP A 6 -27.54 21.60 -21.41
C ASP A 6 -28.06 20.34 -20.71
N LEU A 7 -27.54 20.09 -19.51
CA LEU A 7 -27.95 18.95 -18.70
C LEU A 7 -29.34 19.23 -18.09
N PRO A 8 -30.34 18.35 -18.30
CA PRO A 8 -31.65 18.54 -17.69
C PRO A 8 -31.54 18.47 -16.15
N PRO A 9 -32.34 19.23 -15.40
CA PRO A 9 -32.21 19.36 -13.95
C PRO A 9 -32.28 18.03 -13.19
N GLU A 10 -33.07 17.08 -13.69
CA GLU A 10 -33.19 15.74 -13.10
C GLU A 10 -31.90 14.91 -13.28
N ALA A 11 -31.20 15.07 -14.42
CA ALA A 11 -29.90 14.44 -14.62
C ALA A 11 -28.83 15.06 -13.71
N ALA A 12 -28.86 16.39 -13.52
CA ALA A 12 -27.96 17.06 -12.58
C ALA A 12 -28.17 16.59 -11.13
N LYS A 13 -29.42 16.42 -10.69
CA LYS A 13 -29.74 15.86 -9.36
C LYS A 13 -29.28 14.41 -9.20
N LEU A 14 -29.47 13.58 -10.22
CA LEU A 14 -29.00 12.18 -10.20
C LEU A 14 -27.47 12.10 -10.12
N ILE A 15 -26.77 12.93 -10.89
CA ILE A 15 -25.31 13.04 -10.84
C ILE A 15 -24.84 13.53 -9.47
N GLN A 16 -25.47 14.56 -8.91
CA GLN A 16 -25.14 15.04 -7.56
C GLN A 16 -25.37 13.96 -6.50
N ARG A 17 -26.50 13.24 -6.58
CA ARG A 17 -26.78 12.14 -5.66
C ARG A 17 -25.76 11.02 -5.78
N GLN A 18 -25.32 10.68 -6.99
CA GLN A 18 -24.26 9.70 -7.20
C GLN A 18 -22.94 10.19 -6.62
N TYR A 19 -22.57 11.45 -6.85
CA TYR A 19 -21.38 12.05 -6.24
C TYR A 19 -21.42 12.04 -4.71
N ASP A 20 -22.58 12.29 -4.11
CA ASP A 20 -22.73 12.28 -2.66
C ASP A 20 -22.58 10.85 -2.09
N ILE A 21 -23.10 9.85 -2.81
CA ILE A 21 -22.89 8.42 -2.47
C ILE A 21 -21.41 8.05 -2.62
N ASP A 22 -20.79 8.37 -3.75
CA ASP A 22 -19.38 8.07 -4.03
C ASP A 22 -18.46 8.77 -3.01
N ARG A 23 -18.83 9.98 -2.57
CA ARG A 23 -18.12 10.74 -1.53
C ARG A 23 -18.32 10.13 -0.15
N ALA A 24 -19.52 9.62 0.15
CA ALA A 24 -19.79 8.93 1.41
C ALA A 24 -19.06 7.58 1.51
N ASP A 25 -18.93 6.88 0.39
CA ASP A 25 -18.17 5.62 0.27
C ASP A 25 -16.65 5.84 0.12
N ALA A 26 -16.21 7.09 -0.07
CA ALA A 26 -14.81 7.40 -0.18
C ALA A 26 -14.08 7.13 1.14
N VAL A 27 -13.24 6.10 1.14
CA VAL A 27 -12.38 5.74 2.28
C VAL A 27 -11.55 6.95 2.71
N PRO A 28 -11.45 7.24 4.04
CA PRO A 28 -10.68 8.36 4.57
C PRO A 28 -9.27 8.45 3.99
N LYS A 29 -8.96 9.61 3.44
CA LYS A 29 -7.66 9.93 2.84
C LYS A 29 -6.77 10.62 3.85
N ALA A 30 -5.51 10.22 3.88
CA ALA A 30 -4.49 10.92 4.63
C ALA A 30 -4.17 12.27 3.96
N PRO A 31 -3.73 13.27 4.73
CA PRO A 31 -3.31 14.56 4.19
C PRO A 31 -2.01 14.47 3.38
N VAL A 32 -1.30 13.34 3.46
CA VAL A 32 -0.04 13.09 2.74
C VAL A 32 -0.11 11.72 2.06
N SER A 33 0.47 11.62 0.87
CA SER A 33 0.60 10.36 0.13
C SER A 33 1.83 9.55 0.51
N CYS A 34 2.84 10.19 1.10
CA CYS A 34 4.05 9.55 1.60
C CYS A 34 4.59 10.25 2.85
N PHE A 35 5.32 9.50 3.68
CA PHE A 35 6.09 10.04 4.81
C PHE A 35 7.17 9.04 5.24
N ARG A 36 8.18 9.51 5.99
CA ARG A 36 9.20 8.63 6.56
C ARG A 36 8.82 8.15 7.96
N TYR A 37 9.00 6.86 8.22
CA TYR A 37 8.79 6.22 9.51
C TYR A 37 9.94 5.26 9.81
N ARG A 38 10.62 5.46 10.96
CA ARG A 38 11.80 4.67 11.38
C ARG A 38 12.90 4.52 10.31
N GLY A 39 13.06 5.52 9.45
CA GLY A 39 14.03 5.52 8.35
C GLY A 39 13.53 4.93 7.04
N VAL A 40 12.36 4.29 7.03
CA VAL A 40 11.70 3.73 5.84
C VAL A 40 10.71 4.75 5.27
N GLN A 41 10.69 4.94 3.95
CA GLN A 41 9.68 5.73 3.27
C GLN A 41 8.41 4.89 3.07
N ILE A 42 7.29 5.35 3.61
CA ILE A 42 5.97 4.77 3.41
C ILE A 42 5.25 5.57 2.33
N GLU A 43 4.66 4.89 1.35
CA GLU A 43 3.89 5.52 0.27
C GLU A 43 2.67 4.68 -0.12
N SER A 44 1.52 5.33 -0.31
CA SER A 44 0.31 4.69 -0.84
C SER A 44 -0.18 5.44 -2.06
N ARG A 45 -0.48 4.69 -3.12
CA ARG A 45 -1.00 5.23 -4.40
C ARG A 45 -2.23 6.11 -4.23
N ARG A 46 -3.14 5.75 -3.31
CA ARG A 46 -4.39 6.49 -3.06
C ARG A 46 -4.40 7.18 -1.69
N ALA A 47 -3.28 7.24 -0.97
CA ALA A 47 -3.16 7.87 0.34
C ALA A 47 -4.27 7.44 1.33
N VAL A 48 -4.68 6.18 1.34
CA VAL A 48 -5.73 5.70 2.25
C VAL A 48 -5.14 5.61 3.66
N MET A 49 -5.80 6.22 4.65
CA MET A 49 -5.28 6.25 6.02
C MET A 49 -5.04 4.85 6.60
N ALA A 50 -5.99 3.93 6.40
CA ALA A 50 -5.88 2.56 6.91
C ALA A 50 -4.67 1.83 6.32
N GLU A 51 -4.38 2.01 5.04
CA GLU A 51 -3.22 1.39 4.39
C GLU A 51 -1.90 1.95 4.91
N LEU A 52 -1.84 3.27 5.12
CA LEU A 52 -0.67 3.93 5.70
C LEU A 52 -0.42 3.46 7.14
N ASP A 53 -1.49 3.25 7.92
CA ASP A 53 -1.38 2.68 9.26
C ASP A 53 -0.92 1.22 9.23
N THR A 54 -1.46 0.39 8.32
CA THR A 54 -0.97 -0.98 8.12
C THR A 54 0.50 -1.00 7.78
N MET A 55 0.99 -0.14 6.87
CA MET A 55 2.41 -0.07 6.53
C MET A 55 3.30 0.33 7.72
N ARG A 56 2.81 1.17 8.64
CA ARG A 56 3.53 1.46 9.90
C ARG A 56 3.62 0.22 10.77
N ARG A 57 2.51 -0.51 10.92
CA ARG A 57 2.46 -1.75 11.70
C ARG A 57 3.36 -2.84 11.12
N ILE A 58 3.47 -2.93 9.79
CA ILE A 58 4.42 -3.82 9.12
C ILE A 58 5.84 -3.51 9.60
N ILE A 59 6.25 -2.24 9.54
CA ILE A 59 7.59 -1.82 10.00
C ILE A 59 7.79 -2.09 11.50
N ASP A 60 6.74 -1.93 12.32
CA ASP A 60 6.81 -2.19 13.76
C ASP A 60 6.88 -3.69 14.10
N ALA A 61 6.29 -4.57 13.29
CA ALA A 61 6.33 -6.03 13.45
C ALA A 61 7.68 -6.64 13.00
N MET A 62 8.41 -5.96 12.10
CA MET A 62 9.71 -6.42 11.66
C MET A 62 10.78 -6.35 12.76
N PRO A 63 11.68 -7.34 12.85
CA PRO A 63 12.89 -7.21 13.66
C PRO A 63 13.67 -5.94 13.29
N GLU A 64 14.15 -5.18 14.27
CA GLU A 64 14.71 -3.84 14.04
C GLU A 64 15.83 -3.82 12.99
N LEU A 65 16.73 -4.81 13.01
CA LEU A 65 17.82 -4.92 12.04
C LEU A 65 17.35 -5.27 10.63
N MET A 66 16.19 -5.92 10.48
CA MET A 66 15.58 -6.17 9.18
C MET A 66 14.85 -4.94 8.68
N ALA A 67 14.06 -4.28 9.56
CA ALA A 67 13.34 -3.05 9.24
C ALA A 67 14.26 -1.94 8.72
N ARG A 68 15.45 -1.77 9.33
CA ARG A 68 16.45 -0.77 8.92
C ARG A 68 17.07 -0.99 7.53
N ARG A 69 16.86 -2.16 6.92
CA ARG A 69 17.35 -2.48 5.57
C ARG A 69 16.41 -1.98 4.49
N LEU A 70 15.16 -1.69 4.85
CA LEU A 70 14.18 -1.19 3.91
C LEU A 70 14.48 0.27 3.60
N GLU A 71 14.36 0.62 2.33
CA GLU A 71 14.35 2.00 1.86
C GLU A 71 12.90 2.49 1.78
N THR A 72 12.04 1.68 1.16
CA THR A 72 10.67 2.07 0.83
C THR A 72 9.71 0.90 1.02
N ILE A 73 8.50 1.19 1.49
CA ILE A 73 7.32 0.33 1.37
C ILE A 73 6.23 1.11 0.64
N TRP A 74 5.79 0.56 -0.48
CA TRP A 74 4.78 1.14 -1.34
C TRP A 74 3.57 0.21 -1.44
N CYS A 75 2.37 0.73 -1.29
CA CYS A 75 1.12 -0.05 -1.42
C CYS A 75 0.34 0.33 -2.69
N ASP A 76 0.03 -0.66 -3.53
CA ASP A 76 -0.96 -0.50 -4.59
C ASP A 76 -2.38 -0.71 -4.02
N SER A 77 -2.93 0.37 -3.49
CA SER A 77 -4.32 0.46 -3.01
C SER A 77 -5.39 -0.03 -4.01
N ASN A 78 -5.11 -0.07 -5.33
CA ASN A 78 -6.04 -0.65 -6.31
C ASN A 78 -6.07 -2.18 -6.27
N ALA A 79 -4.94 -2.79 -5.93
CA ALA A 79 -4.79 -4.25 -5.85
C ALA A 79 -5.03 -4.79 -4.43
N GLY A 80 -5.11 -3.90 -3.41
CA GLY A 80 -5.47 -4.22 -2.03
C GLY A 80 -4.44 -5.11 -1.32
N ALA A 81 -3.76 -4.60 -0.29
CA ALA A 81 -2.69 -5.36 0.40
C ALA A 81 -1.64 -5.95 -0.56
N CYS A 82 -1.30 -5.21 -1.62
CA CYS A 82 -0.23 -5.54 -2.56
C CYS A 82 0.89 -4.52 -2.39
N TYR A 83 2.11 -5.01 -2.15
CA TYR A 83 3.22 -4.17 -1.71
C TYR A 83 4.42 -4.28 -2.63
N THR A 84 5.11 -3.16 -2.83
CA THR A 84 6.48 -3.12 -3.34
C THR A 84 7.39 -2.66 -2.21
N VAL A 85 8.41 -3.46 -1.90
CA VAL A 85 9.38 -3.17 -0.85
C VAL A 85 10.76 -3.04 -1.48
N THR A 86 11.34 -1.85 -1.38
CA THR A 86 12.67 -1.56 -1.91
C THR A 86 13.69 -1.67 -0.79
N ILE A 87 14.77 -2.41 -1.04
CA ILE A 87 15.86 -2.65 -0.08
C ILE A 87 17.00 -1.67 -0.36
N GLN A 88 17.57 -1.10 0.70
CA GLN A 88 18.73 -0.23 0.58
C GLN A 88 19.89 -0.94 -0.12
N PRO A 89 20.65 -0.24 -0.97
CA PRO A 89 21.79 -0.81 -1.69
C PRO A 89 22.81 -1.49 -0.76
N GLY A 90 23.24 -2.70 -1.12
CA GLY A 90 24.22 -3.49 -0.36
C GLY A 90 23.73 -4.02 0.99
N LEU A 91 22.46 -3.81 1.36
CA LEU A 91 21.89 -4.29 2.63
C LEU A 91 20.97 -5.49 2.49
N PHE A 92 20.83 -6.06 1.28
CA PHE A 92 20.07 -7.28 1.06
C PHE A 92 20.65 -8.47 1.85
N VAL A 93 19.74 -9.25 2.44
CA VAL A 93 20.04 -10.55 3.04
C VAL A 93 18.96 -11.56 2.62
N PRO A 94 19.28 -12.84 2.39
CA PRO A 94 18.31 -13.82 1.89
C PRO A 94 17.06 -13.98 2.76
N ASP A 95 17.20 -13.85 4.08
CA ASP A 95 16.10 -14.03 5.04
C ASP A 95 15.12 -12.85 5.07
N LEU A 96 15.46 -11.73 4.42
CA LEU A 96 14.66 -10.52 4.45
C LEU A 96 13.25 -10.75 3.89
N ARG A 97 13.13 -11.62 2.87
CA ARG A 97 11.84 -11.96 2.26
C ARG A 97 10.88 -12.59 3.26
N TRP A 98 11.39 -13.42 4.18
CA TRP A 98 10.58 -14.09 5.19
C TRP A 98 10.16 -13.10 6.26
N ALA A 99 11.10 -12.27 6.73
CA ALA A 99 10.80 -11.22 7.70
C ALA A 99 9.76 -10.21 7.18
N ILE A 100 9.79 -9.88 5.89
CA ILE A 100 8.79 -9.02 5.26
C ILE A 100 7.43 -9.74 5.18
N ALA A 101 7.38 -10.99 4.70
CA ALA A 101 6.14 -11.75 4.60
C ALA A 101 5.45 -11.92 5.97
N ASP A 102 6.21 -12.33 6.99
CA ASP A 102 5.70 -12.56 8.34
C ASP A 102 5.15 -11.25 8.93
N ALA A 103 5.87 -10.14 8.79
CA ALA A 103 5.42 -8.84 9.27
C ALA A 103 4.16 -8.33 8.56
N VAL A 104 4.02 -8.62 7.26
CA VAL A 104 2.82 -8.26 6.48
C VAL A 104 1.61 -9.08 6.93
N ILE A 105 1.80 -10.37 7.17
CA ILE A 105 0.75 -11.24 7.71
C ILE A 105 0.36 -10.81 9.13
N GLU A 106 1.33 -10.52 10.00
CA GLU A 106 1.07 -10.07 11.37
C GLU A 106 0.31 -8.73 11.42
N ALA A 107 0.71 -7.77 10.58
CA ALA A 107 0.12 -6.43 10.60
C ALA A 107 -1.20 -6.32 9.84
N GLY A 108 -1.33 -7.04 8.71
CA GLY A 108 -2.43 -6.91 7.75
C GLY A 108 -3.33 -8.12 7.63
N GLY A 109 -2.97 -9.25 8.26
CA GLY A 109 -3.66 -10.54 8.12
C GLY A 109 -3.35 -11.27 6.81
N GLY A 110 -2.55 -10.67 5.92
CA GLY A 110 -2.23 -11.24 4.61
C GLY A 110 -1.86 -10.23 3.54
N HIS A 111 -1.58 -10.73 2.34
CA HIS A 111 -1.25 -9.93 1.17
C HIS A 111 -1.63 -10.60 -0.15
N ASN A 112 -1.91 -9.77 -1.16
CA ASN A 112 -2.14 -10.18 -2.55
C ASN A 112 -0.85 -10.31 -3.37
N GLY A 113 0.29 -10.02 -2.76
CA GLY A 113 1.59 -10.14 -3.41
C GLY A 113 2.57 -9.11 -2.84
N ILE A 114 3.84 -9.48 -2.82
CA ILE A 114 4.91 -8.59 -2.40
C ILE A 114 6.03 -8.67 -3.44
N MET A 115 6.31 -7.55 -4.09
CA MET A 115 7.51 -7.38 -4.92
C MET A 115 8.64 -6.85 -4.03
N ILE A 116 9.77 -7.56 -3.98
CA ILE A 116 10.99 -7.10 -3.31
C ILE A 116 11.97 -6.63 -4.38
N GLU A 117 12.30 -5.35 -4.34
CA GLU A 117 13.31 -4.74 -5.20
C GLU A 117 14.63 -4.65 -4.42
N ALA A 118 15.65 -5.36 -4.89
CA ALA A 118 17.00 -5.35 -4.32
C ALA A 118 18.04 -5.31 -5.43
N ASP A 119 19.22 -4.79 -5.12
CA ASP A 119 20.35 -4.72 -6.03
C ASP A 119 20.97 -6.11 -6.31
N GLY A 120 21.85 -6.16 -7.32
CA GLY A 120 22.59 -7.38 -7.65
C GLY A 120 21.74 -8.54 -8.19
N GLY A 121 20.51 -8.28 -8.65
CA GLY A 121 19.60 -9.30 -9.15
C GLY A 121 18.94 -10.14 -8.05
N ASN A 122 18.97 -9.66 -6.80
CA ASN A 122 18.40 -10.36 -5.65
C ASN A 122 16.90 -10.10 -5.44
N GLY A 123 16.30 -9.26 -6.29
CA GLY A 123 14.86 -8.99 -6.24
C GLY A 123 14.02 -10.25 -6.46
N CYS A 124 12.87 -10.32 -5.80
CA CYS A 124 11.99 -11.48 -5.87
C CYS A 124 10.53 -11.11 -5.66
N ASN A 125 9.64 -12.04 -6.01
CA ASN A 125 8.21 -11.94 -5.74
C ASN A 125 7.82 -12.95 -4.66
N ILE A 126 6.92 -12.53 -3.78
CA ILE A 126 6.24 -13.40 -2.83
C ILE A 126 4.78 -13.51 -3.29
N ASP A 127 4.36 -14.75 -3.52
CA ASP A 127 3.01 -15.08 -3.95
C ASP A 127 1.95 -14.66 -2.91
N PRO A 128 0.69 -14.45 -3.30
CA PRO A 128 -0.40 -14.12 -2.39
C PRO A 128 -0.46 -15.08 -1.21
N ASN A 129 -0.62 -14.56 0.00
CA ASN A 129 -0.79 -15.34 1.21
C ASN A 129 -1.67 -14.60 2.20
N TRP A 130 -2.83 -15.19 2.53
CA TRP A 130 -3.79 -14.63 3.48
C TRP A 130 -3.82 -15.36 4.83
N GLY A 131 -2.73 -16.05 5.16
CA GLY A 131 -2.54 -16.67 6.47
C GLY A 131 -3.57 -17.74 6.80
N GLU A 132 -3.94 -18.57 5.81
CA GLU A 132 -4.93 -19.65 6.01
C GLU A 132 -4.62 -20.43 7.30
N PRO A 133 -5.63 -20.66 8.16
CA PRO A 133 -5.42 -21.45 9.37
C PRO A 133 -5.05 -22.88 8.97
N CYS A 134 -3.91 -23.33 9.47
CA CYS A 134 -3.56 -24.76 9.47
C CYS A 134 -4.58 -25.55 10.32
#